data_AF-A0A0F9BZ67-F1
#
_entry.id   AF-A0A0F9BZ67-F1
#
_cell.length_a   1.000
_cell.length_b   1.000
_cell.length_c   1.000
_cell.angle_alpha   90.00
_cell.angle_beta   90.00
_cell.angle_gamma   90.00
#
_symmetry.space_group_name_H-M   'P 1'
#
loop_
_entity.id
_entity.type
_entity.pdbx_description
1 polymer ?
#
loop_
_entity_poly.entity_id
_entity_poly.type
_entity_poly.pdbx_seq_one_letter_code
_entity_poly.pdbx_strand_id
1 'polypeptide(L)'
;MTVGRLVSELSADELREWQAFSRVVPFMDEMDGRANVRAGQICSTLANVNRGKKQAPYPLKGFILRWEKQKAHGVLMKPRSAKVLRAKLKGLLQGNHR
;
A
#
# COMPACT_ATOMS: atom_id res chain seq x y z
N MET A 1 -30.69 1.85 5.41
CA MET A 1 -31.24 1.12 6.57
C MET A 1 -31.02 1.97 7.81
N THR A 2 -32.05 2.27 8.60
CA THR A 2 -31.88 3.08 9.83
C THR A 2 -31.68 2.16 11.03
N VAL A 3 -31.00 2.65 12.07
CA VAL A 3 -30.78 1.88 13.31
C VAL A 3 -32.12 1.46 13.94
N GLY A 4 -33.12 2.35 13.93
CA GLY A 4 -34.45 2.05 14.48
C GLY A 4 -35.17 0.91 13.75
N ARG A 5 -35.05 0.84 12.42
CA ARG A 5 -35.64 -0.25 11.63
C ARG A 5 -34.90 -1.58 11.83
N LEU A 6 -33.58 -1.53 11.98
CA LEU A 6 -32.77 -2.70 12.33
C LEU A 6 -33.21 -3.30 13.66
N VAL A 7 -33.39 -2.48 14.70
CA VAL A 7 -33.80 -2.96 16.02
C VAL A 7 -35.23 -3.53 16.01
N SER A 8 -36.13 -3.04 15.15
CA SER A 8 -37.49 -3.60 15.03
C SER A 8 -37.55 -4.93 14.27
N GLU A 9 -36.56 -5.20 13.40
CA GLU A 9 -36.52 -6.40 12.57
C GLU A 9 -35.62 -7.50 13.17
N LEU A 10 -34.73 -7.16 14.10
CA LEU A 10 -33.79 -8.10 14.74
C LEU A 10 -34.33 -8.64 16.07
N SER A 11 -34.29 -9.95 16.25
CA SER A 11 -34.59 -10.60 17.53
C SER A 11 -33.41 -10.51 18.52
N ALA A 12 -33.72 -10.74 19.80
CA ALA A 12 -32.70 -10.76 20.86
C ALA A 12 -31.65 -11.88 20.64
N ASP A 13 -32.07 -13.02 20.10
CA ASP A 13 -31.18 -14.15 19.82
C ASP A 13 -30.24 -13.85 18.66
N GLU A 14 -30.74 -13.26 17.56
CA GLU A 14 -29.90 -12.81 16.45
C GLU A 14 -28.91 -11.74 16.90
N LEU A 15 -29.32 -10.80 17.76
CA LEU A 15 -28.40 -9.81 18.31
C LEU A 15 -27.28 -10.46 19.11
N ARG A 16 -27.61 -11.51 19.89
CA ARG A 16 -26.64 -12.26 20.69
C ARG A 16 -25.66 -13.04 19.82
N GLU A 17 -26.11 -13.57 18.69
CA GLU A 17 -25.23 -14.21 17.70
C GLU A 17 -24.27 -13.20 17.06
N TRP A 18 -24.73 -12.01 16.70
CA TRP A 18 -23.85 -10.93 16.22
C TRP A 18 -22.84 -10.47 17.28
N GLN A 19 -23.25 -10.44 18.55
CA GLN A 19 -22.33 -10.19 19.67
C GLN A 19 -21.30 -11.31 19.87
N ALA A 20 -21.67 -12.57 19.62
CA ALA A 20 -20.72 -13.67 19.65
C ALA A 20 -19.76 -13.61 18.46
N PHE A 21 -20.29 -13.39 17.26
CA PHE A 21 -19.53 -13.25 16.02
C PHE A 21 -18.49 -12.13 16.12
N SER A 22 -18.90 -10.96 16.61
CA SER A 22 -18.00 -9.80 16.79
C SER A 22 -16.85 -10.02 17.77
N ARG A 23 -16.98 -10.96 18.70
CA ARG A 23 -15.89 -11.33 19.62
C ARG A 23 -14.91 -12.32 19.00
N VAL A 24 -15.38 -13.13 18.05
CA VAL A 24 -14.58 -14.16 17.37
C VAL A 24 -13.88 -13.58 16.15
N VAL A 25 -14.56 -12.67 15.42
CA VAL A 25 -14.02 -12.00 14.25
C VAL A 25 -13.54 -10.61 14.68
N PRO A 26 -12.23 -10.38 14.80
CA PRO A 26 -11.72 -9.05 15.08
C PRO A 26 -12.14 -8.14 13.92
N PHE A 27 -13.03 -7.19 14.21
CA PHE A 27 -13.48 -6.21 13.23
C PHE A 27 -12.28 -5.47 12.66
N MET A 28 -12.01 -5.70 11.38
CA MET A 28 -11.20 -4.94 10.42
C MET A 28 -9.75 -4.57 10.80
N ASP A 29 -9.41 -4.13 12.02
CA ASP A 29 -8.05 -3.67 12.37
C ASP A 29 -6.99 -4.79 12.28
N GLU A 30 -7.33 -6.02 12.70
CA GLU A 30 -6.41 -7.17 12.57
C GLU A 30 -6.51 -7.88 11.20
N MET A 31 -7.67 -7.80 10.55
CA MET A 31 -7.89 -8.38 9.22
C MET A 31 -7.31 -7.52 8.09
N ASP A 32 -7.29 -6.20 8.22
CA ASP A 32 -6.62 -5.28 7.29
C ASP A 32 -5.11 -5.54 7.27
N GLY A 33 -4.52 -5.89 8.41
CA GLY A 33 -3.13 -6.33 8.48
C GLY A 33 -2.86 -7.54 7.56
N ARG A 34 -3.76 -8.53 7.55
CA ARG A 34 -3.59 -9.75 6.72
C ARG A 34 -3.81 -9.49 5.25
N ALA A 35 -4.82 -8.70 4.89
CA ALA A 35 -5.06 -8.30 3.50
C ALA A 35 -3.88 -7.48 2.94
N ASN A 36 -3.38 -6.52 3.72
CA ASN A 36 -2.22 -5.71 3.36
C ASN A 36 -0.92 -6.53 3.26
N VAL A 37 -0.71 -7.51 4.13
CA VAL A 37 0.45 -8.42 4.01
C VAL A 37 0.39 -9.23 2.73
N ARG A 38 -0.77 -9.79 2.37
CA ARG A 38 -0.93 -10.56 1.12
C ARG A 38 -0.73 -9.70 -0.12
N ALA A 39 -1.31 -8.50 -0.14
CA ALA A 39 -1.07 -7.53 -1.21
C ALA A 39 0.43 -7.14 -1.27
N GLY A 40 1.04 -6.89 -0.12
CA GLY A 40 2.46 -6.59 0.01
C GLY A 40 3.36 -7.72 -0.50
N GLN A 41 2.98 -8.99 -0.32
CA GLN A 41 3.71 -10.15 -0.85
C GLN A 41 3.72 -10.12 -2.37
N ILE A 42 2.56 -9.90 -3.00
CA ILE A 42 2.44 -9.81 -4.47
C ILE A 42 3.26 -8.62 -5.02
N CYS A 43 3.20 -7.46 -4.37
CA CYS A 43 3.98 -6.29 -4.79
C CYS A 43 5.49 -6.51 -4.61
N SER A 44 5.91 -7.12 -3.51
CA SER A 44 7.31 -7.41 -3.22
C SER A 44 7.90 -8.42 -4.20
N THR A 45 7.14 -9.46 -4.57
CA THR A 45 7.58 -10.43 -5.59
C THR A 45 7.74 -9.75 -6.94
N LEU A 46 6.73 -9.00 -7.39
CA LEU A 46 6.79 -8.28 -8.67
C LEU A 46 7.97 -7.29 -8.72
N ALA A 47 8.20 -6.54 -7.64
CA ALA A 47 9.30 -5.57 -7.55
C ALA A 47 10.68 -6.25 -7.58
N ASN A 48 10.84 -7.38 -6.88
CA ASN A 48 12.11 -8.10 -6.84
C ASN A 48 12.41 -8.86 -8.14
N VAL A 49 11.37 -9.36 -8.83
CA VAL A 49 11.51 -9.97 -10.17
C VAL A 49 11.99 -8.96 -11.20
N ASN A 50 11.50 -7.71 -11.13
CA ASN A 50 11.86 -6.63 -12.07
C ASN A 50 13.05 -5.77 -11.62
N ARG A 51 13.75 -6.19 -10.56
CA ARG A 51 14.86 -5.43 -9.98
C ARG A 51 16.12 -5.55 -10.85
N GLY A 52 16.90 -4.48 -10.93
CA GLY A 52 18.17 -4.45 -11.68
C GLY A 52 19.25 -5.38 -11.10
N LYS A 53 20.19 -5.82 -11.95
CA LYS A 53 21.34 -6.63 -11.53
C LYS A 53 22.15 -5.88 -10.44
N LYS A 54 22.53 -6.58 -9.37
CA LYS A 54 23.27 -6.07 -8.20
C LYS A 54 22.52 -5.08 -7.30
N GLN A 55 21.22 -4.84 -7.49
CA GLN A 55 20.44 -4.05 -6.52
C GLN A 55 20.07 -4.92 -5.30
N ALA A 56 19.92 -4.29 -4.13
CA ALA A 56 19.50 -4.97 -2.90
C ALA A 56 18.01 -5.37 -2.94
N PRO A 57 17.57 -6.45 -2.25
CA PRO A 57 16.18 -6.89 -2.33
C PRO A 57 15.24 -5.91 -1.63
N TYR A 58 14.06 -5.70 -2.21
CA TYR A 58 13.02 -4.91 -1.56
C TYR A 58 12.35 -5.74 -0.48
N PRO A 59 12.37 -5.33 0.80
CA PRO A 59 11.76 -6.07 1.88
C PRO A 59 10.24 -5.98 1.83
N LEU A 60 9.56 -7.04 2.24
CA LEU A 60 8.09 -7.11 2.30
C LEU A 60 7.48 -5.95 3.10
N LYS A 61 8.11 -5.58 4.22
CA LYS A 61 7.66 -4.50 5.12
C LYS A 61 7.56 -3.14 4.41
N GLY A 62 8.29 -2.94 3.31
CA GLY A 62 8.21 -1.72 2.49
C GLY A 62 6.95 -1.62 1.61
N PHE A 63 6.17 -2.69 1.50
CA PHE A 63 4.94 -2.75 0.68
C PHE A 63 3.66 -2.85 1.53
N ILE A 64 3.76 -2.78 2.85
CA ILE A 64 2.60 -2.77 3.75
C ILE A 64 2.15 -1.33 3.92
N LEU A 65 0.90 -1.04 3.55
CA LEU A 65 0.29 0.27 3.74
C LEU A 65 0.12 0.54 5.23
N ARG A 66 0.68 1.66 5.70
CA ARG A 66 0.49 2.17 7.06
C ARG A 66 -0.45 3.35 7.00
N TRP A 67 -1.56 3.28 7.73
CA TRP A 67 -2.56 4.34 7.81
C TRP A 67 -2.15 5.49 8.75
N GLU A 68 -1.09 5.32 9.53
CA GLU A 68 -0.46 6.45 10.23
C GLU A 68 -0.11 7.54 9.22
N LYS A 69 -0.53 8.78 9.51
CA LYS A 69 -0.17 9.98 8.75
C LYS A 69 1.32 9.92 8.45
N GLN A 70 1.67 9.52 7.24
CA GLN A 70 3.05 9.57 6.78
C GLN A 70 3.42 11.05 6.88
N LYS A 71 4.20 11.44 7.90
CA LYS A 71 5.14 12.55 7.71
C LYS A 71 5.88 12.14 6.46
N ALA A 72 5.69 12.90 5.38
CA ALA A 72 6.23 12.60 4.07
C ALA A 72 7.72 12.29 4.23
N HIS A 73 8.05 11.02 4.42
CA HIS A 73 9.39 10.52 4.24
C HIS A 73 9.52 10.55 2.74
N GLY A 74 9.92 11.72 2.25
CA GLY A 74 10.22 11.93 0.85
C GLY A 74 11.05 10.74 0.44
N VAL A 75 10.47 9.92 -0.45
CA VAL A 75 11.28 9.12 -1.34
C VAL A 75 12.02 10.17 -2.14
N LEU A 76 13.10 10.65 -1.55
CA LEU A 76 14.08 11.48 -2.20
C LEU A 76 14.69 10.50 -3.17
N MET A 77 14.03 10.33 -4.32
CA MET A 77 14.70 9.96 -5.54
C MET A 77 15.88 10.90 -5.58
N LYS A 78 17.05 10.39 -5.18
CA LYS A 78 18.31 11.14 -5.28
C LYS A 78 18.30 11.64 -6.72
N PRO A 79 18.19 12.97 -6.95
CA PRO A 79 18.12 13.46 -8.30
C PRO A 79 19.34 12.87 -9.00
N ARG A 80 19.15 12.16 -10.13
CA ARG A 80 20.27 11.83 -11.01
C ARG A 80 21.02 13.14 -11.16
N SER A 81 22.29 13.15 -10.74
CA SER A 81 23.02 14.39 -10.47
C SER A 81 22.73 15.43 -11.55
N ALA A 82 22.54 16.69 -11.16
CA ALA A 82 22.14 17.75 -12.10
C ALA A 82 23.03 17.79 -13.37
N LYS A 83 24.27 17.30 -13.26
CA LYS A 83 25.21 17.07 -14.37
C LYS A 83 24.70 16.07 -15.41
N VAL A 84 24.13 14.94 -15.00
CA VAL A 84 23.55 13.91 -15.89
C VAL A 84 22.28 14.40 -16.57
N LEU A 85 21.43 15.12 -15.83
CA LEU A 85 20.19 15.69 -16.37
C LEU A 85 20.49 16.80 -17.40
N ARG A 86 21.47 17.68 -17.11
CA ARG A 86 21.96 18.70 -18.06
C ARG A 86 22.60 18.09 -19.30
N ALA A 87 23.40 17.03 -19.16
CA ALA A 87 24.02 16.35 -20.30
C ALA A 87 22.96 15.73 -21.23
N LYS A 88 21.91 15.12 -20.68
CA LYS A 88 20.82 14.54 -21.45
C LYS A 88 19.94 15.60 -22.14
N LEU A 89 19.67 16.71 -21.46
CA LEU A 89 18.97 17.87 -22.05
C LEU A 89 19.78 18.52 -23.16
N LYS A 90 21.10 18.67 -22.99
CA LYS A 90 21.99 19.21 -24.02
C LYS A 90 22.05 18.29 -25.25
N GLY A 91 22.10 16.97 -25.05
CA GLY A 91 22.04 16.00 -26.14
C GLY A 91 20.70 16.02 -26.90
N LEU A 92 19.58 16.23 -26.21
CA LEU A 92 18.25 16.37 -26.82
C LEU A 92 18.08 17.67 -27.61
N LEU A 93 18.66 18.78 -27.11
CA LEU A 93 18.61 20.08 -27.79
C LEU A 93 19.60 20.19 -28.97
N GLN A 94 20.66 19.37 -28.98
CA GLN A 94 21.66 19.34 -30.04
C GLN A 94 21.40 18.26 -31.10
N GLY A 95 20.40 17.40 -30.89
CA GLY A 95 20.10 16.24 -31.75
C GLY A 95 18.88 16.41 -32.65
N ASN A 96 18.57 17.63 -33.12
CA ASN A 96 17.49 17.83 -34.08
C ASN A 96 17.84 18.87 -35.16
N HIS A 97 19.01 18.70 -35.79
CA HIS A 97 19.31 19.27 -37.10
C HIS A 97 20.26 18.34 -37.84
N ARG A 98 19.71 17.29 -38.44
CA ARG A 98 20.07 16.71 -39.74
C ARG A 98 19.11 15.59 -40.08
#